data_AF-A0A4Y2G4X3-F1
#
_entry.id   AF-A0A4Y2G4X3-F1
#
_cell.length_a   1.000
_cell.length_b   1.000
_cell.length_c   1.000
_cell.angle_alpha   90.00
_cell.angle_beta   90.00
_cell.angle_gamma   90.00
#
_symmetry.space_group_name_H-M   'P 1'
#
loop_
_entity.id
_entity.type
_entity.pdbx_description
1 polymer ?
#
loop_
_entity_poly.entity_id
_entity_poly.type
_entity_poly.pdbx_seq_one_letter_code
_entity_poly.pdbx_strand_id
1 'polypeptide(L)'
;MVSGDFSQVVEPSGLPFKVLGVSWNKREDSLYFDVQNLVTFLSSRVNSKRCLLQAIGRIFDPVGFLCPFVLRVKLLMQEIWKLSLDWDDDLPERLSLAWNRWCNEVPGLGELRIPRYLFSNMFNVGITKIELHCFSDASQKAYATVAYLRILFNDERIRIVFVASKTRDSPLKKLTLPRLELMGALLSARLSYRIIKALNLNLVCRFWTDSQITLFWIKGTANKFKSFIKNRVEEIVKLTSPEDWYFCPGKLNPSDLASLGTSVFELRDNPVWFQGSEWLELTPEHWSMQNNAILEGLDGIELEYRKTVSNVIQFGCTVNSEKLLVLENYSRLRRLYRVTAWIKRFISRKGNCRVMYSDNAKTFKKSNRELEEISKILLHDNFHDFICNQKITWKFIVERGAWWGGFYERLVKSVKECLRKVLGRALLSFEELSTILTEVEAVLNSRPLTYVYNDLREPLPLQPVQFLNFARSDSTLPINFKEIIAAGSSRPFLIKRKKYQDLLAKQLWSKWKKQYIMDLRNAHALKNPNPQQNIKIDDVVLIEGDNKSKLLWKLGRVIEVFPGRDGGVRSCLLKTSDGTFKRPVQLLYPLEL
;
A
#
# COMPACT_ATOMS: atom_id res chain seq x y z
N MET A 1 -19.83 31.11 54.60
CA MET A 1 -19.71 30.10 55.68
C MET A 1 -19.59 28.74 55.02
N VAL A 2 -18.49 28.06 55.35
CA VAL A 2 -18.17 26.65 55.14
C VAL A 2 -18.21 26.13 53.69
N SER A 3 -17.00 26.05 53.13
CA SER A 3 -16.56 25.11 52.10
C SER A 3 -17.14 23.70 52.33
N GLY A 4 -18.04 23.27 51.45
CA GLY A 4 -18.50 21.89 51.41
C GLY A 4 -17.40 21.01 50.80
N ASP A 5 -16.83 20.13 51.62
CA ASP A 5 -15.96 19.04 51.20
C ASP A 5 -16.62 18.26 50.05
N PHE A 6 -15.94 18.21 48.90
CA PHE A 6 -16.19 17.21 47.87
C PHE A 6 -15.65 15.87 48.37
N SER A 7 -16.31 15.30 49.39
CA SER A 7 -16.00 13.96 49.87
C SER A 7 -16.26 12.97 48.73
N GLN A 8 -15.19 12.54 48.07
CA GLN A 8 -15.20 11.34 47.23
C GLN A 8 -15.90 10.25 48.04
N VAL A 9 -16.90 9.60 47.47
CA VAL A 9 -17.60 8.51 48.13
C VAL A 9 -16.67 7.31 48.10
N VAL A 10 -15.78 7.27 49.08
CA VAL A 10 -14.88 6.18 49.35
C VAL A 10 -15.72 5.07 49.98
N GLU A 11 -15.67 3.86 49.42
CA GLU A 11 -16.29 2.70 50.08
C GLU A 11 -15.66 2.48 51.47
N PRO A 12 -16.29 1.73 52.39
CA PRO A 12 -15.76 1.49 53.74
C PRO A 12 -14.31 0.97 53.79
N SER A 13 -13.80 0.47 52.65
CA SER A 13 -12.44 -0.04 52.43
C SER A 13 -11.38 1.02 52.08
N GLY A 14 -11.73 2.30 51.89
CA GLY A 14 -10.75 3.32 51.50
C GLY A 14 -10.43 3.37 50.00
N LEU A 15 -10.94 2.41 49.21
CA LEU A 15 -10.54 2.19 47.82
C LEU A 15 -11.60 2.70 46.82
N PRO A 16 -11.18 3.25 45.67
CA PRO A 16 -12.10 3.69 44.63
C PRO A 16 -12.81 2.49 44.00
N PHE A 17 -14.14 2.57 43.88
CA PHE A 17 -14.92 1.56 43.19
C PHE A 17 -14.60 1.58 41.70
N LYS A 18 -14.21 0.43 41.12
CA LYS A 18 -13.81 0.30 39.71
C LYS A 18 -14.77 -0.58 38.93
N VAL A 19 -15.05 -0.19 37.68
CA VAL A 19 -15.79 -0.98 36.70
C VAL A 19 -14.92 -1.15 35.47
N LEU A 20 -14.64 -2.41 35.10
CA LEU A 20 -13.73 -2.75 34.00
C LEU A 20 -12.36 -2.04 34.07
N GLY A 21 -11.89 -1.70 35.27
CA GLY A 21 -10.61 -1.04 35.52
C GLY A 21 -10.65 0.50 35.60
N VAL A 22 -11.78 1.15 35.32
CA VAL A 22 -11.97 2.61 35.45
C VAL A 22 -12.74 2.93 36.73
N SER A 23 -12.38 4.01 37.44
CA SER A 23 -13.08 4.39 38.67
C SER A 23 -14.46 4.99 38.38
N TRP A 24 -15.45 4.64 39.19
CA TRP A 24 -16.85 5.05 39.02
C TRP A 24 -17.42 5.61 40.32
N ASN A 25 -17.98 6.81 40.24
CA ASN A 25 -18.77 7.43 41.30
C ASN A 25 -20.24 7.05 41.13
N LYS A 26 -20.73 6.17 42.02
CA LYS A 26 -22.11 5.66 41.99
C LYS A 26 -23.17 6.74 42.25
N ARG A 27 -22.84 7.80 43.02
CA ARG A 27 -23.81 8.85 43.37
C ARG A 27 -24.07 9.80 42.21
N GLU A 28 -23.02 10.20 41.52
CA GLU A 28 -23.11 11.13 40.36
C GLU A 28 -23.28 10.40 39.02
N ASP A 29 -23.19 9.07 39.04
CA ASP A 29 -23.09 8.23 37.84
C ASP A 29 -22.01 8.67 36.84
N SER A 30 -20.83 9.03 37.39
CA SER A 30 -19.70 9.58 36.64
C SER A 30 -18.46 8.69 36.74
N LEU A 31 -17.77 8.49 35.63
CA LEU A 31 -16.43 7.90 35.58
C LEU A 31 -15.40 8.97 35.92
N TYR A 32 -14.34 8.56 36.61
CA TYR A 32 -13.18 9.39 36.95
C TYR A 32 -11.89 8.57 36.93
N PHE A 33 -10.75 9.25 36.98
CA PHE A 33 -9.43 8.61 36.99
C PHE A 33 -8.80 8.72 38.37
N ASP A 34 -8.63 7.59 39.05
CA ASP A 34 -7.85 7.50 40.28
C ASP A 34 -6.36 7.65 39.96
N VAL A 35 -5.76 8.75 40.41
CA VAL A 35 -4.36 9.08 40.15
C VAL A 35 -3.45 8.88 41.34
N GLN A 36 -3.95 8.49 42.52
CA GLN A 36 -3.13 8.39 43.74
C GLN A 36 -1.91 7.49 43.51
N ASN A 37 -2.12 6.29 42.93
CA ASN A 37 -1.01 5.37 42.63
C ASN A 37 0.05 5.99 41.71
N LEU A 38 -0.40 6.71 40.68
CA LEU A 38 0.49 7.34 39.71
C LEU A 38 1.24 8.52 40.33
N VAL A 39 0.55 9.38 41.10
CA VAL A 39 1.16 10.51 41.80
C VAL A 39 2.18 10.04 42.83
N THR A 40 1.87 9.00 43.62
CA THR A 40 2.83 8.39 44.55
C THR A 40 4.03 7.82 43.81
N PHE A 41 3.83 7.13 42.68
CA PHE A 41 4.93 6.63 41.87
C PHE A 41 5.82 7.76 41.32
N LEU A 42 5.23 8.85 40.85
CA LEU A 42 5.98 10.01 40.31
C LEU A 42 6.70 10.81 41.39
N SER A 43 6.29 10.68 42.66
CA SER A 43 6.93 11.37 43.79
C SER A 43 8.38 10.94 44.04
N SER A 44 8.78 9.74 43.61
CA SER A 44 10.17 9.26 43.72
C SER A 44 11.10 9.81 42.62
N ARG A 45 10.58 10.62 41.68
CA ARG A 45 11.29 11.48 40.70
C ARG A 45 12.55 10.92 40.04
N VAL A 46 12.48 9.75 39.43
CA VAL A 46 13.55 9.29 38.52
C VAL A 46 13.26 9.78 37.11
N ASN A 47 14.14 10.62 36.56
CA ASN A 47 14.03 11.12 35.18
C ASN A 47 14.74 10.15 34.24
N SER A 48 14.14 8.98 34.03
CA SER A 48 14.68 7.94 33.15
C SER A 48 13.64 7.40 32.16
N LYS A 49 14.13 6.74 31.10
CA LYS A 49 13.31 6.04 30.11
C LYS A 49 12.39 5.00 30.76
N ARG A 50 12.89 4.24 31.74
CA ARG A 50 12.13 3.24 32.49
C ARG A 50 10.97 3.87 33.25
N CYS A 51 11.24 4.95 33.97
CA CYS A 51 10.23 5.65 34.78
C CYS A 51 9.07 6.16 33.90
N LEU A 52 9.40 6.79 32.77
CA LEU A 52 8.41 7.33 31.84
C LEU A 52 7.51 6.23 31.25
N LEU A 53 8.09 5.10 30.82
CA LEU A 53 7.31 3.96 30.32
C LEU A 53 6.40 3.35 31.40
N GLN A 54 6.91 3.24 32.63
CA GLN A 54 6.17 2.75 33.79
C GLN A 54 5.00 3.67 34.17
N ALA A 55 5.16 4.99 34.01
CA ALA A 55 4.08 5.95 34.22
C ALA A 55 3.00 5.82 33.13
N ILE A 56 3.38 5.73 31.85
CA ILE A 56 2.42 5.51 30.74
C ILE A 56 1.61 4.25 30.99
N GLY A 57 2.26 3.15 31.40
CA GLY A 57 1.59 1.87 31.64
C GLY A 57 0.60 1.87 32.82
N ARG A 58 0.70 2.84 33.73
CA ARG A 58 -0.23 3.01 34.87
C ARG A 58 -1.51 3.77 34.50
N ILE A 59 -1.53 4.46 33.36
CA ILE A 59 -2.74 5.15 32.89
C ILE A 59 -3.63 4.14 32.17
N PHE A 60 -4.72 3.77 32.82
CA PHE A 60 -5.73 2.89 32.24
C PHE A 60 -6.89 3.71 31.64
N ASP A 61 -6.82 3.95 30.32
CA ASP A 61 -7.84 4.65 29.55
C ASP A 61 -8.27 3.82 28.32
N PRO A 62 -9.17 2.83 28.50
CA PRO A 62 -9.55 1.90 27.45
C PRO A 62 -10.37 2.57 26.33
N VAL A 63 -11.15 3.60 26.68
CA VAL A 63 -12.08 4.31 25.78
C VAL A 63 -11.39 5.47 25.06
N GLY A 64 -10.36 6.06 25.65
CA GLY A 64 -9.58 7.14 25.06
C GLY A 64 -10.00 8.54 25.51
N PHE A 65 -10.57 8.71 26.70
CA PHE A 65 -10.95 10.04 27.18
C PHE A 65 -9.74 10.98 27.36
N LEU A 66 -8.59 10.41 27.72
CA LEU A 66 -7.34 11.11 28.02
C LEU A 66 -6.37 11.13 26.85
N CYS A 67 -6.79 10.70 25.66
CA CYS A 67 -5.92 10.55 24.49
C CYS A 67 -5.03 11.78 24.19
N PRO A 68 -5.53 13.03 24.22
CA PRO A 68 -4.70 14.21 24.00
C PRO A 68 -3.59 14.39 25.05
N PHE A 69 -3.92 14.15 26.33
CA PHE A 69 -2.96 14.25 27.43
C PHE A 69 -1.91 13.14 27.38
N VAL A 70 -2.35 11.89 27.14
CA VAL A 70 -1.48 10.71 27.06
C VAL A 70 -0.59 10.75 25.81
N LEU A 71 -1.05 11.39 24.72
CA LEU A 71 -0.23 11.51 23.52
C LEU A 71 1.08 12.26 23.80
N ARG A 72 1.06 13.32 24.62
CA ARG A 72 2.27 14.11 24.92
C ARG A 72 3.40 13.26 25.50
N VAL A 73 3.08 12.38 26.45
CA VAL A 73 4.07 11.48 27.05
C VAL A 73 4.49 10.34 26.11
N LYS A 74 3.61 9.87 25.22
CA LYS A 74 3.98 8.91 24.17
C LYS A 74 4.95 9.51 23.15
N LEU A 75 4.70 10.74 22.71
CA LEU A 75 5.61 11.47 21.83
C LEU A 75 6.96 11.71 22.51
N LEU A 76 6.95 12.07 23.80
CA LEU A 76 8.18 12.20 24.59
C LEU A 76 8.94 10.87 24.66
N MET A 77 8.25 9.75 24.89
CA MET A 77 8.85 8.41 24.84
C MET A 77 9.46 8.11 23.46
N GLN A 78 8.77 8.46 22.38
CA GLN A 78 9.27 8.27 21.02
C GLN A 78 10.55 9.08 20.76
N GLU A 79 10.65 10.32 21.24
CA GLU A 79 11.88 11.12 21.13
C GLU A 79 13.02 10.50 21.95
N ILE A 80 12.73 10.03 23.17
CA ILE A 80 13.72 9.34 24.02
C ILE A 80 14.24 8.06 23.35
N TRP A 81 13.38 7.31 22.66
CA TRP A 81 13.79 6.12 21.90
C TRP A 81 14.71 6.39 20.72
N LYS A 82 14.73 7.63 20.20
CA LYS A 82 15.68 8.02 19.14
C LYS A 82 17.07 8.29 19.70
N LEU A 83 17.20 8.45 21.03
CA LEU A 83 18.45 8.63 21.71
C LEU A 83 19.05 7.27 22.10
N SER A 84 20.37 7.15 22.02
CA SER A 84 21.14 6.00 22.49
C SER A 84 21.33 6.02 24.01
N LEU A 85 20.22 6.15 24.76
CA LEU A 85 20.21 6.07 26.23
C LEU A 85 19.88 4.64 26.67
N ASP A 86 20.46 4.18 27.77
CA ASP A 86 20.01 2.98 28.46
C ASP A 86 18.71 3.24 29.25
N TRP A 87 18.21 2.21 29.95
CA TRP A 87 16.90 2.27 30.62
C TRP A 87 16.85 3.26 31.78
N ASP A 88 17.95 3.37 32.52
CA ASP A 88 18.04 4.09 33.79
C ASP A 88 18.94 5.34 33.69
N ASP A 89 19.43 5.65 32.50
CA ASP A 89 20.16 6.89 32.21
C ASP A 89 19.29 8.12 32.44
N ASP A 90 19.94 9.20 32.89
CA ASP A 90 19.30 10.50 33.04
C ASP A 90 18.86 11.07 31.69
N LEU A 91 17.65 11.62 31.67
CA LEU A 91 17.13 12.31 30.49
C LEU A 91 17.86 13.65 30.26
N PRO A 92 18.19 13.99 28.99
CA PRO A 92 18.69 15.31 28.65
C PRO A 92 17.79 16.42 29.16
N GLU A 93 18.37 17.55 29.56
CA GLU A 93 17.68 18.66 30.24
C GLU A 93 16.34 19.03 29.58
N ARG A 94 16.33 19.21 28.25
CA ARG A 94 15.12 19.53 27.48
C ARG A 94 14.00 18.50 27.67
N LEU A 95 14.31 17.21 27.63
CA LEU A 95 13.34 16.12 27.76
C LEU A 95 12.90 15.95 29.22
N SER A 96 13.83 16.13 30.16
CA SER A 96 13.56 16.15 31.59
C SER A 96 12.59 17.28 31.96
N LEU A 97 12.78 18.51 31.44
CA LEU A 97 11.85 19.61 31.66
C LEU A 97 10.45 19.32 31.12
N ALA A 98 10.34 18.73 29.92
CA ALA A 98 9.06 18.37 29.33
C ALA A 98 8.35 17.26 30.14
N TRP A 99 9.12 16.26 30.61
CA TRP A 99 8.65 15.20 31.48
C TRP A 99 8.12 15.74 32.81
N ASN A 100 8.91 16.56 33.49
CA ASN A 100 8.54 17.16 34.78
C ASN A 100 7.27 18.02 34.68
N ARG A 101 7.10 18.79 33.59
CA ARG A 101 5.85 19.53 33.34
C ARG A 101 4.66 18.58 33.25
N TRP A 102 4.76 17.51 32.46
CA TRP A 102 3.69 16.53 32.33
C TRP A 102 3.38 15.84 33.67
N CYS A 103 4.40 15.49 34.47
CA CYS A 103 4.21 14.93 35.82
C CYS A 103 3.44 15.86 36.75
N ASN A 104 3.75 17.16 36.72
CA ASN A 104 3.07 18.16 37.55
C ASN A 104 1.59 18.35 37.15
N GLU A 105 1.22 18.00 35.93
CA GLU A 105 -0.17 18.04 35.45
C GLU A 105 -0.97 16.80 35.88
N VAL A 106 -0.34 15.64 36.12
CA VAL A 106 -1.03 14.37 36.44
C VAL A 106 -2.10 14.48 37.54
N PRO A 107 -1.89 15.19 38.67
CA PRO A 107 -2.92 15.31 39.70
C PRO A 107 -4.27 15.83 39.18
N GLY A 108 -4.27 16.73 38.19
CA GLY A 108 -5.48 17.31 37.62
C GLY A 108 -6.37 16.30 36.88
N LEU A 109 -5.86 15.12 36.51
CA LEU A 109 -6.67 14.06 35.91
C LEU A 109 -7.75 13.53 36.88
N GLY A 110 -7.49 13.62 38.19
CA GLY A 110 -8.44 13.20 39.23
C GLY A 110 -9.69 14.08 39.33
N GLU A 111 -9.69 15.25 38.70
CA GLU A 111 -10.80 16.20 38.69
C GLU A 111 -11.75 15.99 37.51
N LEU A 112 -11.33 15.25 36.48
CA LEU A 112 -12.19 14.91 35.35
C LEU A 112 -13.38 14.07 35.81
N ARG A 113 -14.58 14.47 35.40
CA ARG A 113 -15.84 13.74 35.61
C ARG A 113 -16.49 13.51 34.26
N ILE A 114 -16.66 12.24 33.90
CA ILE A 114 -17.23 11.84 32.61
C ILE A 114 -18.55 11.11 32.88
N PRO A 115 -19.70 11.60 32.38
CA PRO A 115 -20.97 10.89 32.53
C PRO A 115 -20.87 9.45 32.00
N ARG A 116 -21.16 8.45 32.84
CA ARG A 116 -21.07 7.03 32.43
C ARG A 116 -22.19 6.67 31.45
N TYR A 117 -23.41 7.15 31.73
CA TYR A 117 -24.57 6.85 30.93
C TYR A 117 -24.71 7.81 29.74
N LEU A 118 -24.56 7.27 28.53
CA LEU A 118 -24.59 8.02 27.28
C LEU A 118 -25.93 8.73 27.02
N PHE A 119 -27.03 8.23 27.60
CA PHE A 119 -28.39 8.76 27.40
C PHE A 119 -28.95 9.42 28.66
N SER A 120 -28.08 9.91 29.55
CA SER A 120 -28.46 10.51 30.85
C SER A 120 -29.52 11.62 30.77
N ASN A 121 -30.26 11.85 31.85
CA ASN A 121 -31.14 13.01 32.03
C ASN A 121 -32.37 13.15 31.10
N MET A 122 -32.74 12.14 30.29
CA MET A 122 -33.78 12.33 29.26
C MET A 122 -34.68 11.09 29.04
N PHE A 123 -35.10 10.43 30.12
CA PHE A 123 -35.94 9.22 30.06
C PHE A 123 -37.37 9.44 29.55
N ASN A 124 -37.84 10.70 29.56
CA ASN A 124 -39.24 11.03 29.32
C ASN A 124 -39.52 11.52 27.90
N VAL A 125 -38.51 11.56 27.03
CA VAL A 125 -38.64 12.01 25.64
C VAL A 125 -38.09 10.92 24.72
N GLY A 126 -38.90 10.49 23.75
CA GLY A 126 -38.49 9.48 22.78
C GLY A 126 -37.31 9.95 21.92
N ILE A 127 -36.53 8.99 21.44
CA ILE A 127 -35.39 9.24 20.54
C ILE A 127 -35.86 9.06 19.09
N THR A 128 -35.70 10.11 18.29
CA THR A 128 -36.03 10.10 16.85
C THR A 128 -34.91 9.43 16.05
N LYS A 129 -33.66 9.82 16.32
CA LYS A 129 -32.50 9.41 15.52
C LYS A 129 -31.22 9.42 16.34
N ILE A 130 -30.35 8.45 16.09
CA ILE A 130 -28.99 8.40 16.64
C ILE A 130 -28.00 8.33 15.48
N GLU A 131 -27.04 9.26 15.48
CA GLU A 131 -25.98 9.35 14.48
C GLU A 131 -24.61 9.19 15.16
N LEU A 132 -23.70 8.45 14.53
CA LEU A 132 -22.32 8.30 14.98
C LEU A 132 -21.42 9.19 14.11
N HIS A 133 -20.82 10.20 14.70
CA HIS A 133 -19.92 11.14 14.03
C HIS A 133 -18.47 10.83 14.43
N CYS A 134 -17.64 10.42 13.46
CA CYS A 134 -16.24 10.10 13.70
C CYS A 134 -15.34 11.11 12.98
N PHE A 135 -14.56 11.85 13.75
CA PHE A 135 -13.59 12.82 13.27
C PHE A 135 -12.21 12.20 13.22
N SER A 136 -11.44 12.53 12.19
CA SER A 136 -10.06 12.11 12.03
C SER A 136 -9.17 13.26 11.64
N ASP A 137 -7.95 13.23 12.16
CA ASP A 137 -6.93 14.22 11.90
C ASP A 137 -5.53 13.60 12.01
N ALA A 138 -4.54 14.24 11.41
CA ALA A 138 -3.15 13.89 11.54
C ALA A 138 -2.22 15.11 11.52
N SER A 139 -1.23 15.05 12.40
CA SER A 139 -0.05 15.89 12.37
C SER A 139 1.17 15.08 11.91
N GLN A 140 2.31 15.75 11.71
CA GLN A 140 3.58 15.05 11.44
C GLN A 140 3.99 14.13 12.61
N LYS A 141 3.50 14.38 13.83
CA LYS A 141 3.88 13.66 15.05
C LYS A 141 2.95 12.50 15.38
N ALA A 142 1.66 12.64 15.12
CA ALA A 142 0.66 11.61 15.43
C ALA A 142 -0.59 11.77 14.57
N TYR A 143 -1.41 10.72 14.52
CA TYR A 143 -2.74 10.75 13.92
C TYR A 143 -3.77 10.21 14.91
N ALA A 144 -4.98 10.74 14.82
CA ALA A 144 -6.01 10.56 15.82
C ALA A 144 -7.40 10.43 15.23
N THR A 145 -8.32 9.93 16.04
CA THR A 145 -9.74 9.95 15.76
C THR A 145 -10.53 10.10 17.06
N VAL A 146 -11.66 10.78 16.99
CA VAL A 146 -12.64 10.89 18.08
C VAL A 146 -14.04 10.64 17.54
N ALA A 147 -14.87 9.95 18.31
CA ALA A 147 -16.22 9.57 17.94
C ALA A 147 -17.25 10.12 18.94
N TYR A 148 -18.32 10.70 18.40
CA TYR A 148 -19.45 11.24 19.15
C TYR A 148 -20.75 10.59 18.70
N LEU A 149 -21.67 10.38 19.64
CA LEU A 149 -23.08 10.18 19.30
C LEU A 149 -23.76 11.54 19.24
N ARG A 150 -24.52 11.76 18.17
CA ARG A 150 -25.50 12.85 18.06
C ARG A 150 -26.88 12.23 18.17
N ILE A 151 -27.62 12.60 19.21
CA ILE A 151 -28.93 12.05 19.54
C ILE A 151 -29.97 13.15 19.32
N LEU A 152 -30.93 12.88 18.43
CA LEU A 152 -32.06 13.74 18.16
C LEU A 152 -33.30 13.17 18.87
N PHE A 153 -33.94 13.99 19.69
CA PHE A 153 -35.14 13.64 20.44
C PHE A 153 -36.43 14.04 19.70
N ASN A 154 -37.57 13.52 20.16
CA ASN A 154 -38.89 13.80 19.60
C ASN A 154 -39.31 15.27 19.75
N ASP A 155 -38.72 15.99 20.71
CA ASP A 155 -38.95 17.42 20.96
C ASP A 155 -37.89 18.31 20.30
N GLU A 156 -37.21 17.79 19.27
CA GLU A 156 -36.19 18.47 18.48
C GLU A 156 -34.89 18.84 19.21
N ARG A 157 -34.77 18.52 20.50
CA ARG A 157 -33.51 18.69 21.22
C ARG A 157 -32.44 17.78 20.62
N ILE A 158 -31.21 18.31 20.56
CA ILE A 158 -30.03 17.58 20.10
C ILE A 158 -29.07 17.47 21.28
N ARG A 159 -28.48 16.29 21.44
CA ARG A 159 -27.40 16.08 22.39
C ARG A 159 -26.23 15.39 21.74
N ILE A 160 -25.04 15.88 22.02
CA ILE A 160 -23.79 15.28 21.58
C ILE A 160 -23.09 14.66 22.78
N VAL A 161 -22.56 13.46 22.59
CA VAL A 161 -21.92 12.68 23.65
C VAL A 161 -20.66 12.02 23.12
N PHE A 162 -19.52 12.28 23.78
CA PHE A 162 -18.28 11.57 23.50
C PHE A 162 -18.46 10.06 23.74
N VAL A 163 -17.98 9.25 22.78
CA VAL A 163 -18.08 7.79 22.85
C VAL A 163 -16.72 7.16 23.07
N ALA A 164 -15.76 7.49 22.23
CA ALA A 164 -14.41 6.93 22.27
C ALA A 164 -13.46 7.78 21.43
N SER A 165 -12.16 7.68 21.71
CA SER A 165 -11.13 8.23 20.85
C SER A 165 -9.93 7.31 20.76
N LYS A 166 -9.07 7.53 19.76
CA LYS A 166 -7.82 6.79 19.64
C LYS A 166 -6.73 7.63 18.99
N THR A 167 -5.54 7.57 19.57
CA THR A 167 -4.32 8.20 19.02
C THR A 167 -3.27 7.16 18.68
N ARG A 168 -2.43 7.47 17.69
CA ARG A 168 -1.24 6.72 17.33
C ARG A 168 -0.11 7.65 16.92
N ASP A 169 1.07 7.39 17.47
CA ASP A 169 2.28 8.09 17.08
C ASP A 169 2.61 7.82 15.61
N SER A 170 3.13 8.83 14.92
CA SER A 170 3.60 8.71 13.56
C SER A 170 4.78 7.74 13.50
N PRO A 171 4.87 6.88 12.46
CA PRO A 171 5.98 5.95 12.33
C PRO A 171 7.33 6.67 12.25
N LEU A 172 8.39 6.09 12.84
CA LEU A 172 9.75 6.63 12.75
C LEU A 172 10.22 6.78 11.29
N LYS A 173 9.76 5.89 10.41
CA LYS A 173 9.91 6.06 8.97
C LYS A 173 8.98 7.18 8.49
N LYS A 174 9.57 8.34 8.17
CA LYS A 174 8.84 9.53 7.69
C LYS A 174 7.86 9.18 6.58
N LEU A 175 6.59 9.49 6.82
CA LEU A 175 5.51 9.48 5.85
C LEU A 175 5.15 10.92 5.50
N THR A 176 4.53 11.12 4.33
CA THR A 176 3.96 12.41 3.95
C THR A 176 2.72 12.69 4.80
N LEU A 177 2.40 13.97 5.02
CA LEU A 177 1.21 14.37 5.79
C LEU A 177 -0.09 13.76 5.23
N PRO A 178 -0.34 13.76 3.89
CA PRO A 178 -1.53 13.09 3.34
C PRO A 178 -1.63 11.61 3.70
N ARG A 179 -0.50 10.89 3.73
CA ARG A 179 -0.50 9.47 4.15
C ARG A 179 -0.83 9.30 5.62
N LEU A 180 -0.47 10.25 6.48
CA LEU A 180 -0.82 10.24 7.91
C LEU A 180 -2.30 10.58 8.10
N GLU A 181 -2.83 11.55 7.36
CA GLU A 181 -4.27 11.88 7.33
C GLU A 181 -5.11 10.66 6.92
N LEU A 182 -4.70 9.94 5.86
CA LEU A 182 -5.33 8.68 5.46
C LEU A 182 -5.24 7.59 6.55
N MET A 183 -4.18 7.58 7.36
CA MET A 183 -4.06 6.67 8.49
C MET A 183 -4.99 7.06 9.65
N GLY A 184 -5.22 8.36 9.87
CA GLY A 184 -6.26 8.88 10.77
C GLY A 184 -7.65 8.42 10.32
N ALA A 185 -7.97 8.57 9.03
CA ALA A 185 -9.22 8.08 8.45
C ALA A 185 -9.39 6.56 8.61
N LEU A 186 -8.34 5.78 8.36
CA LEU A 186 -8.38 4.32 8.59
C LEU A 186 -8.60 3.97 10.07
N LEU A 187 -8.01 4.74 10.99
CA LEU A 187 -8.21 4.56 12.42
C LEU A 187 -9.67 4.84 12.81
N SER A 188 -10.26 5.90 12.25
CA SER A 188 -11.68 6.26 12.40
C SER A 188 -12.62 5.15 11.92
N ALA A 189 -12.39 4.61 10.72
CA ALA A 189 -13.17 3.50 10.16
C ALA A 189 -13.12 2.22 11.03
N ARG A 190 -11.95 1.93 11.62
CA ARG A 190 -11.80 0.78 12.53
C ARG A 190 -12.44 1.01 13.89
N LEU A 191 -12.37 2.23 14.41
CA LEU A 191 -12.98 2.60 15.68
C LEU A 191 -14.50 2.55 15.58
N SER A 192 -15.08 3.16 14.53
CA SER A 192 -16.52 3.16 14.30
C SER A 192 -17.08 1.73 14.19
N TYR A 193 -16.41 0.84 13.45
CA TYR A 193 -16.80 -0.57 13.35
C TYR A 193 -16.89 -1.26 14.71
N ARG A 194 -15.98 -0.96 15.64
CA ARG A 194 -16.00 -1.50 17.00
C ARG A 194 -17.12 -0.89 17.84
N ILE A 195 -17.32 0.41 17.74
CA ILE A 195 -18.39 1.14 18.45
C ILE A 195 -19.76 0.60 18.02
N ILE A 196 -20.02 0.48 16.72
CA ILE A 196 -21.28 -0.02 16.17
C ILE A 196 -21.58 -1.42 16.72
N LYS A 197 -20.58 -2.31 16.72
CA LYS A 197 -20.71 -3.66 17.29
C LYS A 197 -20.97 -3.66 18.80
N ALA A 198 -20.31 -2.78 19.55
CA ALA A 198 -20.41 -2.73 21.00
C ALA A 198 -21.74 -2.12 21.47
N LEU A 199 -22.22 -1.08 20.79
CA LEU A 199 -23.49 -0.42 21.12
C LEU A 199 -24.70 -1.23 20.64
N ASN A 200 -24.56 -1.97 19.54
CA ASN A 200 -25.65 -2.75 18.94
C ASN A 200 -26.92 -1.91 18.71
N LEU A 201 -26.73 -0.67 18.26
CA LEU A 201 -27.79 0.28 17.93
C LEU A 201 -27.87 0.49 16.42
N ASN A 202 -29.04 0.90 15.93
CA ASN A 202 -29.19 1.35 14.55
C ASN A 202 -28.65 2.78 14.42
N LEU A 203 -27.43 2.93 13.89
CA LEU A 203 -26.69 4.19 13.83
C LEU A 203 -26.49 4.63 12.38
N VAL A 204 -26.81 5.88 12.07
CA VAL A 204 -26.34 6.52 10.84
C VAL A 204 -24.92 7.02 11.08
N CYS A 205 -23.95 6.59 10.27
CA CYS A 205 -22.55 6.93 10.47
C CYS A 205 -22.13 8.09 9.57
N ARG A 206 -21.32 9.01 10.09
CA ARG A 206 -20.71 10.12 9.33
C ARG A 206 -19.26 10.26 9.73
N PHE A 207 -18.39 10.42 8.74
CA PHE A 207 -16.95 10.50 8.90
C PHE A 207 -16.43 11.87 8.44
N TRP A 208 -15.53 12.45 9.22
CA TRP A 208 -15.04 13.81 9.00
C TRP A 208 -13.52 13.84 8.94
N THR A 209 -12.98 14.52 7.94
CA THR A 209 -11.54 14.78 7.78
C THR A 209 -11.35 16.19 7.23
N ASP A 210 -10.27 16.85 7.64
CA ASP A 210 -9.82 18.14 7.09
C ASP A 210 -8.86 17.99 5.90
N SER A 211 -8.66 16.76 5.43
CA SER A 211 -7.79 16.46 4.31
C SER A 211 -8.61 16.25 3.03
N GLN A 212 -8.54 17.22 2.13
CA GLN A 212 -9.11 17.13 0.78
C GLN A 212 -8.51 15.95 0.00
N ILE A 213 -7.21 15.67 0.18
CA ILE A 213 -6.52 14.55 -0.48
C ILE A 213 -7.03 13.21 0.05
N THR A 214 -7.20 13.08 1.37
CA THR A 214 -7.75 11.86 1.98
C THR A 214 -9.18 11.62 1.52
N LEU A 215 -10.02 12.67 1.53
CA LEU A 215 -11.39 12.61 1.04
C LEU A 215 -11.44 12.16 -0.43
N PHE A 216 -10.56 12.73 -1.26
CA PHE A 216 -10.42 12.35 -2.67
C PHE A 216 -10.03 10.87 -2.85
N TRP A 217 -9.06 10.39 -2.06
CA TRP A 217 -8.63 8.99 -2.14
C TRP A 217 -9.73 8.02 -1.73
N ILE A 218 -10.51 8.34 -0.69
CA ILE A 218 -11.59 7.48 -0.18
C ILE A 218 -12.74 7.40 -1.20
N LYS A 219 -13.12 8.53 -1.80
CA LYS A 219 -14.17 8.59 -2.83
C LYS A 219 -13.71 8.09 -4.20
N GLY A 220 -12.40 8.05 -4.43
CA GLY A 220 -11.80 7.60 -5.67
C GLY A 220 -11.76 6.07 -5.81
N THR A 221 -11.46 5.60 -7.03
CA THR A 221 -11.25 4.16 -7.27
C THR A 221 -9.88 3.73 -6.75
N ALA A 222 -9.83 2.97 -5.63
CA ALA A 222 -8.61 2.56 -4.95
C ALA A 222 -7.51 1.97 -5.87
N ASN A 223 -7.88 1.27 -6.95
CA ASN A 223 -6.94 0.68 -7.92
C ASN A 223 -6.09 1.71 -8.69
N LYS A 224 -6.50 2.99 -8.72
CA LYS A 224 -5.78 4.08 -9.38
C LYS A 224 -4.56 4.54 -8.57
N PHE A 225 -4.49 4.26 -7.27
CA PHE A 225 -3.44 4.77 -6.39
C PHE A 225 -2.31 3.75 -6.15
N LYS A 226 -1.16 4.24 -5.69
CA LYS A 226 -0.04 3.38 -5.24
C LYS A 226 -0.47 2.44 -4.11
N SER A 227 0.24 1.32 -3.96
CA SER A 227 -0.14 0.22 -3.05
C SER A 227 -0.42 0.64 -1.61
N PHE A 228 0.32 1.63 -1.07
CA PHE A 228 0.10 2.12 0.28
C PHE A 228 -1.31 2.71 0.45
N ILE A 229 -1.67 3.64 -0.43
CA ILE A 229 -2.98 4.31 -0.45
C ILE A 229 -4.07 3.30 -0.77
N LYS A 230 -3.88 2.56 -1.86
CA LYS A 230 -4.81 1.55 -2.34
C LYS A 230 -5.28 0.62 -1.21
N ASN A 231 -4.35 -0.01 -0.50
CA ASN A 231 -4.70 -1.04 0.50
C ASN A 231 -5.48 -0.45 1.68
N ARG A 232 -5.21 0.81 2.04
CA ARG A 232 -5.87 1.51 3.16
C ARG A 232 -7.26 1.97 2.76
N VAL A 233 -7.40 2.52 1.55
CA VAL A 233 -8.71 2.86 0.97
C VAL A 233 -9.59 1.62 0.83
N GLU A 234 -9.05 0.49 0.33
CA GLU A 234 -9.81 -0.76 0.24
C GLU A 234 -10.34 -1.24 1.60
N GLU A 235 -9.58 -1.01 2.68
CA GLU A 235 -10.04 -1.33 4.04
C GLU A 235 -11.08 -0.33 4.56
N ILE A 236 -10.88 0.98 4.35
CA ILE A 236 -11.85 2.02 4.72
C ILE A 236 -13.20 1.74 4.06
N VAL A 237 -13.20 1.50 2.74
CA VAL A 237 -14.41 1.24 1.95
C VAL A 237 -15.04 -0.12 2.28
N LYS A 238 -14.28 -1.06 2.86
CA LYS A 238 -14.84 -2.31 3.39
C LYS A 238 -15.58 -2.10 4.71
N LEU A 239 -15.15 -1.13 5.53
CA LEU A 239 -15.70 -0.87 6.86
C LEU A 239 -16.77 0.24 6.85
N THR A 240 -16.76 1.12 5.85
CA THR A 240 -17.57 2.34 5.74
C THR A 240 -17.98 2.57 4.29
N SER A 241 -19.02 3.37 4.05
CA SER A 241 -19.38 3.82 2.70
C SER A 241 -18.63 5.11 2.34
N PRO A 242 -18.06 5.25 1.13
CA PRO A 242 -17.42 6.49 0.66
C PRO A 242 -18.32 7.73 0.68
N GLU A 243 -19.63 7.54 0.58
CA GLU A 243 -20.66 8.58 0.59
C GLU A 243 -20.83 9.22 1.98
N ASP A 244 -20.48 8.50 3.04
CA ASP A 244 -20.56 8.94 4.44
C ASP A 244 -19.33 9.76 4.89
N TRP A 245 -18.36 10.00 3.99
CA TRP A 245 -17.16 10.80 4.27
C TRP A 245 -17.33 12.24 3.80
N TYR A 246 -17.02 13.18 4.69
CA TYR A 246 -17.18 14.61 4.50
C TYR A 246 -15.91 15.38 4.89
N PHE A 247 -15.74 16.54 4.27
CA PHE A 247 -14.73 17.49 4.70
C PHE A 247 -15.20 18.28 5.93
N CYS A 248 -14.30 18.53 6.89
CA CYS A 248 -14.49 19.44 8.00
C CYS A 248 -13.27 20.37 8.09
N PRO A 249 -13.42 21.70 8.13
CA PRO A 249 -12.27 22.58 8.31
C PRO A 249 -11.48 22.27 9.59
N GLY A 250 -10.14 22.25 9.53
CA GLY A 250 -9.28 21.83 10.65
C GLY A 250 -9.55 22.56 11.98
N LYS A 251 -9.84 23.87 11.95
CA LYS A 251 -10.20 24.64 13.16
C LYS A 251 -11.48 24.16 13.85
N LEU A 252 -12.36 23.49 13.12
CA LEU A 252 -13.62 22.93 13.61
C LEU A 252 -13.52 21.42 13.85
N ASN A 253 -12.34 20.83 13.68
CA ASN A 253 -12.11 19.40 13.81
C ASN A 253 -11.64 19.05 15.25
N PRO A 254 -12.48 18.40 16.07
CA PRO A 254 -12.14 18.09 17.46
C PRO A 254 -10.98 17.08 17.58
N SER A 255 -10.66 16.34 16.51
CA SER A 255 -9.53 15.41 16.52
C SER A 255 -8.16 16.08 16.46
N ASP A 256 -8.07 17.38 16.14
CA ASP A 256 -6.83 18.17 16.18
C ASP A 256 -6.19 18.19 17.58
N LEU A 257 -7.02 18.38 18.62
CA LEU A 257 -6.58 18.27 20.02
C LEU A 257 -5.92 16.92 20.30
N ALA A 258 -6.44 15.84 19.72
CA ALA A 258 -5.91 14.50 19.92
C ALA A 258 -4.69 14.19 19.06
N SER A 259 -4.49 14.86 17.91
CA SER A 259 -3.33 14.64 17.03
C SER A 259 -2.11 15.49 17.45
N LEU A 260 -2.34 16.60 18.17
CA LEU A 260 -1.33 17.51 18.70
C LEU A 260 -1.01 17.26 20.18
N GLY A 261 -2.03 16.93 20.97
CA GLY A 261 -1.97 16.77 22.42
C GLY A 261 -2.14 18.09 23.17
N THR A 262 -2.68 18.03 24.39
CA THR A 262 -2.99 19.21 25.23
C THR A 262 -2.67 18.92 26.71
N SER A 263 -2.68 19.96 27.56
CA SER A 263 -2.57 19.82 29.01
C SER A 263 -3.84 19.27 29.64
N VAL A 264 -3.74 18.74 30.86
CA VAL A 264 -4.94 18.27 31.56
C VAL A 264 -5.90 19.42 31.87
N PHE A 265 -5.37 20.61 32.15
CA PHE A 265 -6.15 21.78 32.52
C PHE A 265 -6.97 22.28 31.33
N GLU A 266 -6.33 22.37 30.17
CA GLU A 266 -7.03 22.66 28.91
C GLU A 266 -8.00 21.55 28.55
N LEU A 267 -7.61 20.27 28.69
CA LEU A 267 -8.46 19.12 28.34
C LEU A 267 -9.75 19.08 29.18
N ARG A 268 -9.63 19.30 30.49
CA ARG A 268 -10.74 19.21 31.45
C ARG A 268 -11.87 20.16 31.12
N ASP A 269 -11.52 21.39 30.74
CA ASP A 269 -12.47 22.47 30.52
C ASP A 269 -12.79 22.66 29.03
N ASN A 270 -12.43 21.70 28.17
CA ASN A 270 -12.63 21.80 26.72
C ASN A 270 -13.99 21.24 26.28
N PRO A 271 -14.99 22.09 25.94
CA PRO A 271 -16.28 21.61 25.47
C PRO A 271 -16.16 20.88 24.13
N VAL A 272 -15.30 21.36 23.22
CA VAL A 272 -15.12 20.77 21.88
C VAL A 272 -14.66 19.31 21.98
N TRP A 273 -13.80 18.98 22.96
CA TRP A 273 -13.33 17.61 23.15
C TRP A 273 -14.44 16.67 23.64
N PHE A 274 -15.25 17.06 24.62
CA PHE A 274 -16.25 16.18 25.23
C PHE A 274 -17.65 16.25 24.59
N GLN A 275 -17.99 17.38 23.98
CA GLN A 275 -19.29 17.67 23.37
C GLN A 275 -19.21 17.82 21.84
N GLY A 276 -18.02 17.70 21.25
CA GLY A 276 -17.85 17.86 19.81
C GLY A 276 -17.99 19.33 19.37
N SER A 277 -17.94 19.55 18.06
CA SER A 277 -18.03 20.90 17.50
C SER A 277 -19.44 21.46 17.63
N GLU A 278 -19.57 22.75 17.98
CA GLU A 278 -20.85 23.43 18.22
C GLU A 278 -21.86 23.24 17.06
N TRP A 279 -21.38 23.23 15.82
CA TRP A 279 -22.24 23.06 14.64
C TRP A 279 -22.97 21.71 14.59
N LEU A 280 -22.53 20.68 15.34
CA LEU A 280 -23.25 19.41 15.46
C LEU A 280 -24.57 19.56 16.24
N GLU A 281 -24.71 20.61 17.06
CA GLU A 281 -25.96 20.93 17.76
C GLU A 281 -26.98 21.57 16.83
N LEU A 282 -26.55 22.02 15.64
CA LEU A 282 -27.42 22.58 14.62
C LEU A 282 -28.01 21.48 13.74
N THR A 283 -29.02 21.86 12.96
CA THR A 283 -29.60 20.99 11.94
C THR A 283 -28.63 20.78 10.76
N PRO A 284 -28.73 19.65 10.04
CA PRO A 284 -27.79 19.30 8.96
C PRO A 284 -27.60 20.35 7.86
N GLU A 285 -28.59 21.23 7.64
CA GLU A 285 -28.55 22.30 6.64
C GLU A 285 -27.49 23.37 6.95
N HIS A 286 -27.14 23.53 8.23
CA HIS A 286 -26.18 24.51 8.72
C HIS A 286 -24.74 23.97 8.79
N TRP A 287 -24.55 22.68 8.51
CA TRP A 287 -23.22 22.09 8.52
C TRP A 287 -22.49 22.56 7.27
N SER A 288 -21.21 22.93 7.41
CA SER A 288 -20.33 23.23 6.28
C SER A 288 -19.93 21.95 5.54
N MET A 289 -20.92 21.21 5.02
CA MET A 289 -20.71 19.93 4.36
C MET A 289 -20.13 20.13 2.98
N GLN A 290 -18.88 19.73 2.79
CA GLN A 290 -18.37 19.44 1.45
C GLN A 290 -18.24 17.93 1.31
N ASN A 291 -19.13 17.35 0.52
CA ASN A 291 -19.13 15.92 0.18
C ASN A 291 -18.21 15.63 -1.03
N ASN A 292 -17.69 16.67 -1.69
CA ASN A 292 -16.78 16.54 -2.82
C ASN A 292 -15.42 17.10 -2.43
N ALA A 293 -14.36 16.36 -2.79
CA ALA A 293 -13.01 16.85 -2.60
C ALA A 293 -12.70 17.95 -3.62
N ILE A 294 -12.27 19.11 -3.14
CA ILE A 294 -11.80 20.22 -3.98
C ILE A 294 -10.29 20.06 -4.11
N LEU A 295 -9.83 19.81 -5.35
CA LEU A 295 -8.42 19.57 -5.65
C LEU A 295 -7.71 20.75 -6.35
N GLU A 296 -8.36 21.91 -6.42
CA GLU A 296 -7.77 23.08 -7.07
C GLU A 296 -6.45 23.46 -6.40
N GLY A 297 -5.39 23.60 -7.21
CA GLY A 297 -4.05 23.96 -6.75
C GLY A 297 -3.18 22.81 -6.21
N LEU A 298 -3.66 21.56 -6.21
CA LEU A 298 -2.85 20.40 -5.77
C LEU A 298 -2.03 19.77 -6.91
N ASP A 299 -0.74 19.54 -6.66
CA ASP A 299 0.16 18.91 -7.62
C ASP A 299 -0.15 17.41 -7.80
N GLY A 300 -0.17 16.93 -9.05
CA GLY A 300 -0.49 15.54 -9.38
C GLY A 300 0.47 14.50 -8.77
N ILE A 301 1.62 14.92 -8.23
CA ILE A 301 2.58 14.08 -7.50
C ILE A 301 2.03 13.70 -6.12
N GLU A 302 1.37 14.63 -5.43
CA GLU A 302 0.83 14.44 -4.07
C GLU A 302 -0.34 13.46 -4.06
N LEU A 303 -1.11 13.42 -5.16
CA LEU A 303 -2.21 12.49 -5.35
C LEU A 303 -1.78 11.01 -5.47
N GLU A 304 -0.47 10.77 -5.58
CA GLU A 304 0.14 9.44 -5.54
C GLU A 304 -0.51 8.39 -6.45
N TYR A 305 -0.90 8.83 -7.65
CA TYR A 305 -1.38 7.94 -8.68
C TYR A 305 -0.36 6.84 -8.95
N ARG A 306 -0.87 5.62 -9.13
CA ARG A 306 -0.10 4.56 -9.75
C ARG A 306 0.21 5.03 -11.16
N LYS A 307 1.48 4.94 -11.58
CA LYS A 307 1.85 5.15 -12.99
C LYS A 307 1.04 4.17 -13.83
N THR A 308 -0.05 4.64 -14.42
CA THR A 308 -0.85 3.92 -15.40
C THR A 308 -0.06 3.98 -16.69
N VAL A 309 0.44 2.83 -17.15
CA VAL A 309 0.71 2.65 -18.57
C VAL A 309 -0.67 2.60 -19.22
N SER A 310 -1.15 3.75 -19.69
CA SER A 310 -2.47 3.88 -20.31
C SER A 310 -2.47 3.18 -21.68
N ASN A 311 -3.08 2.01 -21.75
CA ASN A 311 -3.71 1.53 -22.98
C ASN A 311 -5.08 2.23 -23.06
N VAL A 312 -5.12 3.36 -23.76
CA VAL A 312 -6.40 3.94 -24.22
C VAL A 312 -6.85 3.07 -25.39
N ILE A 313 -7.98 2.38 -25.24
CA ILE A 313 -8.67 1.70 -26.33
C ILE A 313 -9.81 2.62 -26.74
N GLN A 314 -9.69 3.21 -27.94
CA GLN A 314 -10.78 3.89 -28.64
C GLN A 314 -11.22 2.96 -29.78
N PHE A 315 -12.51 2.70 -29.88
CA PHE A 315 -13.11 1.87 -30.93
C PHE A 315 -13.41 2.71 -32.19
N GLY A 316 -13.25 2.06 -33.36
CA GLY A 316 -13.89 2.46 -34.62
C GLY A 316 -12.96 2.43 -35.84
N CYS A 317 -13.02 1.37 -36.65
CA CYS A 317 -13.55 1.42 -38.02
C CYS A 317 -13.27 0.12 -38.81
N THR A 318 -14.27 -0.28 -39.59
CA THR A 318 -14.27 -1.36 -40.59
C THR A 318 -13.38 -1.00 -41.78
N VAL A 319 -12.56 -1.96 -42.23
CA VAL A 319 -11.62 -1.80 -43.35
C VAL A 319 -12.35 -1.99 -44.68
N ASN A 320 -12.24 -1.02 -45.59
CA ASN A 320 -12.40 -1.24 -47.02
C ASN A 320 -11.02 -1.11 -47.67
N SER A 321 -10.50 -2.22 -48.18
CA SER A 321 -9.15 -2.32 -48.72
C SER A 321 -9.21 -2.26 -50.24
N GLU A 322 -8.91 -1.12 -50.85
CA GLU A 322 -8.42 -1.10 -52.23
C GLU A 322 -7.80 0.25 -52.60
N LYS A 323 -6.60 0.18 -53.20
CA LYS A 323 -5.73 1.25 -53.71
C LYS A 323 -5.07 2.11 -52.63
N LEU A 324 -3.73 2.15 -52.60
CA LEU A 324 -2.94 3.35 -52.22
C LEU A 324 -1.42 3.09 -52.09
N LEU A 325 -0.78 2.45 -53.08
CA LEU A 325 0.68 2.59 -53.24
C LEU A 325 0.99 2.68 -54.74
N VAL A 326 1.25 3.88 -55.26
CA VAL A 326 1.81 4.11 -56.60
C VAL A 326 3.33 3.97 -56.51
N LEU A 327 3.91 3.14 -57.37
CA LEU A 327 5.16 2.42 -57.10
C LEU A 327 6.40 2.82 -57.88
N GLU A 328 6.33 3.89 -58.67
CA GLU A 328 7.27 4.08 -59.77
C GLU A 328 8.50 4.93 -59.45
N ASN A 329 8.65 5.48 -58.23
CA ASN A 329 9.68 6.49 -57.95
C ASN A 329 10.84 6.11 -57.00
N TYR A 330 11.07 4.82 -56.68
CA TYR A 330 12.13 4.49 -55.70
C TYR A 330 13.04 3.29 -56.08
N SER A 331 14.35 3.54 -56.15
CA SER A 331 15.40 2.53 -56.36
C SER A 331 15.75 1.70 -55.10
N ARG A 332 15.11 1.97 -53.95
CA ARG A 332 15.25 1.22 -52.67
C ARG A 332 13.95 0.56 -52.19
N LEU A 333 12.95 0.48 -53.05
CA LEU A 333 11.57 0.08 -52.78
C LEU A 333 11.44 -1.34 -52.18
N ARG A 334 12.16 -2.34 -52.71
CA ARG A 334 12.08 -3.72 -52.21
C ARG A 334 12.40 -3.86 -50.72
N ARG A 335 13.34 -3.05 -50.20
CA ARG A 335 13.73 -3.10 -48.78
C ARG A 335 12.68 -2.44 -47.89
N LEU A 336 12.17 -1.28 -48.31
CA LEU A 336 11.06 -0.59 -47.66
C LEU A 336 9.82 -1.49 -47.57
N TYR A 337 9.47 -2.14 -48.67
CA TYR A 337 8.39 -3.12 -48.75
C TYR A 337 8.58 -4.31 -47.83
N ARG A 338 9.79 -4.84 -47.72
CA ARG A 338 10.07 -5.96 -46.82
C ARG A 338 9.88 -5.54 -45.37
N VAL A 339 10.39 -4.37 -44.97
CA VAL A 339 10.27 -3.88 -43.59
C VAL A 339 8.81 -3.56 -43.26
N THR A 340 8.09 -2.86 -44.13
CA THR A 340 6.64 -2.61 -43.94
C THR A 340 5.84 -3.90 -43.92
N ALA A 341 6.12 -4.86 -44.81
CA ALA A 341 5.45 -6.16 -44.82
C ALA A 341 5.76 -6.98 -43.56
N TRP A 342 6.98 -6.94 -43.03
CA TRP A 342 7.33 -7.62 -41.78
C TRP A 342 6.63 -7.00 -40.57
N ILE A 343 6.56 -5.67 -40.51
CA ILE A 343 5.86 -4.96 -39.44
C ILE A 343 4.35 -5.18 -39.55
N LYS A 344 3.78 -5.12 -40.76
CA LYS A 344 2.38 -5.50 -41.00
C LYS A 344 2.13 -6.95 -40.60
N ARG A 345 2.97 -7.91 -41.02
CA ARG A 345 2.86 -9.32 -40.58
C ARG A 345 2.94 -9.46 -39.07
N PHE A 346 3.82 -8.72 -38.40
CA PHE A 346 3.94 -8.72 -36.95
C PHE A 346 2.69 -8.17 -36.27
N ILE A 347 2.22 -6.99 -36.67
CA ILE A 347 1.00 -6.35 -36.15
C ILE A 347 -0.22 -7.24 -36.41
N SER A 348 -0.36 -7.76 -37.64
CA SER A 348 -1.44 -8.66 -37.99
C SER A 348 -1.40 -9.95 -37.15
N ARG A 349 -0.21 -10.50 -36.83
CA ARG A 349 -0.08 -11.73 -36.02
C ARG A 349 -0.22 -11.51 -34.52
N LYS A 350 0.26 -10.38 -33.96
CA LYS A 350 0.44 -10.16 -32.51
C LYS A 350 -0.37 -8.99 -31.94
N GLY A 351 -1.07 -8.24 -32.78
CA GLY A 351 -1.80 -7.03 -32.40
C GLY A 351 -0.93 -5.77 -32.45
N ASN A 352 -1.55 -4.62 -32.17
CA ASN A 352 -0.90 -3.32 -32.27
C ASN A 352 0.22 -3.16 -31.22
N CYS A 353 1.36 -2.63 -31.65
CA CYS A 353 2.53 -2.38 -30.80
C CYS A 353 2.78 -0.87 -30.67
N ARG A 354 2.76 -0.35 -29.45
CA ARG A 354 3.01 1.08 -29.19
C ARG A 354 4.49 1.42 -28.99
N VAL A 355 5.27 0.50 -28.41
CA VAL A 355 6.67 0.75 -28.06
C VAL A 355 7.54 -0.47 -28.40
N MET A 356 8.62 -0.24 -29.15
CA MET A 356 9.64 -1.26 -29.43
C MET A 356 10.90 -0.95 -28.63
N TYR A 357 11.46 -1.96 -27.96
CA TYR A 357 12.73 -1.86 -27.25
C TYR A 357 13.80 -2.69 -27.98
N SER A 358 14.97 -2.11 -28.22
CA SER A 358 16.11 -2.84 -28.81
C SER A 358 17.45 -2.38 -28.25
N ASP A 359 18.49 -3.14 -28.58
CA ASP A 359 19.87 -2.68 -28.43
C ASP A 359 20.24 -1.64 -29.51
N ASN A 360 21.44 -1.08 -29.40
CA ASN A 360 21.96 -0.06 -30.30
C ASN A 360 22.57 -0.63 -31.60
N ALA A 361 22.23 -1.88 -31.99
CA ALA A 361 22.76 -2.44 -33.22
C ALA A 361 22.39 -1.58 -34.45
N LYS A 362 23.34 -1.48 -35.39
CA LYS A 362 23.18 -0.65 -36.60
C LYS A 362 21.94 -1.01 -37.41
N THR A 363 21.54 -2.28 -37.40
CA THR A 363 20.33 -2.78 -38.04
C THR A 363 19.06 -2.17 -37.44
N PHE A 364 18.91 -2.15 -36.10
CA PHE A 364 17.75 -1.55 -35.45
C PHE A 364 17.73 -0.02 -35.54
N LYS A 365 18.90 0.64 -35.41
CA LYS A 365 19.01 2.10 -35.63
C LYS A 365 18.63 2.49 -37.06
N LYS A 366 18.85 1.61 -38.04
CA LYS A 366 18.46 1.80 -39.43
C LYS A 366 16.97 1.53 -39.64
N SER A 367 16.42 0.44 -39.08
CA SER A 367 14.99 0.13 -39.16
C SER A 367 14.12 1.20 -38.48
N ASN A 368 14.58 1.83 -37.40
CA ASN A 368 13.89 2.97 -36.80
C ASN A 368 13.83 4.17 -37.76
N ARG A 369 14.93 4.50 -38.43
CA ARG A 369 14.96 5.58 -39.44
C ARG A 369 14.04 5.28 -40.62
N GLU A 370 14.05 4.05 -41.11
CA GLU A 370 13.15 3.61 -42.19
C GLU A 370 11.67 3.69 -41.76
N LEU A 371 11.36 3.33 -40.51
CA LEU A 371 10.03 3.51 -39.92
C LEU A 371 9.60 4.99 -39.82
N GLU A 372 10.52 5.87 -39.44
CA GLU A 372 10.28 7.32 -39.40
C GLU A 372 10.06 7.89 -40.81
N GLU A 373 10.82 7.44 -41.81
CA GLU A 373 10.64 7.80 -43.23
C GLU A 373 9.28 7.30 -43.75
N ILE A 374 8.91 6.06 -43.43
CA ILE A 374 7.59 5.51 -43.76
C ILE A 374 6.49 6.32 -43.09
N SER A 375 6.65 6.66 -41.80
CA SER A 375 5.68 7.51 -41.09
C SER A 375 5.53 8.89 -41.74
N LYS A 376 6.60 9.47 -42.30
CA LYS A 376 6.55 10.73 -43.05
C LYS A 376 5.82 10.59 -44.38
N ILE A 377 6.02 9.48 -45.09
CA ILE A 377 5.31 9.18 -46.36
C ILE A 377 3.81 8.90 -46.10
N LEU A 378 3.49 8.24 -44.99
CA LEU A 378 2.12 7.94 -44.57
C LEU A 378 1.37 9.15 -43.99
N LEU A 379 2.05 10.27 -43.72
CA LEU A 379 1.44 11.54 -43.29
C LEU A 379 0.87 12.37 -44.46
N HIS A 380 0.90 11.85 -45.69
CA HIS A 380 0.22 12.45 -46.83
C HIS A 380 -1.31 12.25 -46.69
N ASP A 381 -2.09 13.28 -47.00
CA ASP A 381 -3.50 13.48 -46.57
C ASP A 381 -4.48 12.32 -46.81
N ASN A 382 -4.18 11.38 -47.71
CA ASN A 382 -5.05 10.23 -48.03
C ASN A 382 -4.84 9.00 -47.12
N PHE A 383 -3.81 8.97 -46.27
CA PHE A 383 -3.48 7.81 -45.41
C PHE A 383 -3.72 8.06 -43.92
N HIS A 384 -4.21 9.25 -43.57
CA HIS A 384 -4.35 9.76 -42.21
C HIS A 384 -5.28 8.88 -41.35
N ASP A 385 -6.28 8.23 -41.94
CA ASP A 385 -7.26 7.42 -41.18
C ASP A 385 -6.83 5.97 -40.93
N PHE A 386 -5.85 5.44 -41.68
CA PHE A 386 -5.50 4.01 -41.63
C PHE A 386 -4.45 3.66 -40.56
N ILE A 387 -3.55 4.59 -40.20
CA ILE A 387 -2.42 4.33 -39.26
C ILE A 387 -2.38 5.30 -38.07
N CYS A 388 -2.99 6.50 -38.14
CA CYS A 388 -2.74 7.58 -37.18
C CYS A 388 -3.47 7.49 -35.83
N ASN A 389 -3.81 6.31 -35.30
CA ASN A 389 -4.12 6.24 -33.87
C ASN A 389 -2.97 5.74 -32.98
N GLN A 390 -1.89 5.14 -33.51
CA GLN A 390 -0.72 4.79 -32.67
C GLN A 390 0.62 4.89 -33.40
N LYS A 391 1.38 5.98 -33.16
CA LYS A 391 2.80 6.05 -33.52
C LYS A 391 3.60 5.01 -32.73
N ILE A 392 4.25 4.06 -33.41
CA ILE A 392 5.19 3.13 -32.77
C ILE A 392 6.42 3.92 -32.32
N THR A 393 6.66 3.99 -31.02
CA THR A 393 7.85 4.67 -30.46
C THR A 393 8.98 3.65 -30.29
N TRP A 394 10.10 3.83 -30.98
CA TRP A 394 11.28 2.98 -30.77
C TRP A 394 12.15 3.54 -29.64
N LYS A 395 12.56 2.68 -28.70
CA LYS A 395 13.42 3.03 -27.57
C LYS A 395 14.67 2.15 -27.58
N PHE A 396 15.83 2.78 -27.56
CA PHE A 396 17.12 2.11 -27.46
C PHE A 396 17.58 2.04 -26.00
N ILE A 397 18.19 0.92 -25.60
CA ILE A 397 18.87 0.83 -24.30
C ILE A 397 20.07 1.77 -24.24
N VAL A 398 20.58 2.04 -23.03
CA VAL A 398 21.80 2.83 -22.84
C VAL A 398 22.99 2.16 -23.55
N GLU A 399 23.81 2.93 -24.26
CA GLU A 399 25.00 2.41 -24.93
C GLU A 399 25.92 1.69 -23.92
N ARG A 400 26.42 0.50 -24.28
CA ARG A 400 27.18 -0.42 -23.40
C ARG A 400 26.41 -0.97 -22.18
N GLY A 401 25.11 -0.66 -22.07
CA GLY A 401 24.21 -1.14 -21.02
C GLY A 401 23.54 -2.48 -21.30
N ALA A 402 24.28 -3.53 -21.69
CA ALA A 402 23.71 -4.80 -22.16
C ALA A 402 22.76 -5.48 -21.15
N TRP A 403 22.93 -5.23 -19.85
CA TRP A 403 22.06 -5.78 -18.80
C TRP A 403 20.60 -5.30 -18.89
N TRP A 404 20.35 -4.10 -19.45
CA TRP A 404 18.99 -3.59 -19.71
C TRP A 404 18.21 -4.47 -20.69
N GLY A 405 18.93 -5.17 -21.57
CA GLY A 405 18.38 -6.11 -22.54
C GLY A 405 18.24 -7.55 -22.07
N GLY A 406 18.63 -7.84 -20.82
CA GLY A 406 18.79 -9.23 -20.36
C GLY A 406 17.51 -10.07 -20.40
N PHE A 407 16.31 -9.47 -20.45
CA PHE A 407 15.06 -10.23 -20.52
C PHE A 407 14.78 -10.84 -21.89
N TYR A 408 15.01 -10.11 -22.99
CA TYR A 408 14.84 -10.68 -24.34
C TYR A 408 15.99 -11.63 -24.68
N GLU A 409 17.20 -11.41 -24.16
CA GLU A 409 18.32 -12.34 -24.30
C GLU A 409 18.03 -13.70 -23.64
N ARG A 410 17.39 -13.70 -22.47
CA ARG A 410 16.94 -14.94 -21.82
C ARG A 410 15.89 -15.67 -22.66
N LEU A 411 14.98 -14.95 -23.30
CA LEU A 411 13.99 -15.55 -24.20
C LEU A 411 14.64 -16.13 -25.47
N VAL A 412 15.57 -15.40 -26.08
CA VAL A 412 16.37 -15.89 -27.21
C VAL A 412 17.15 -17.14 -26.82
N LYS A 413 17.70 -17.20 -25.61
CA LYS A 413 18.36 -18.39 -25.07
C LYS A 413 17.39 -19.58 -24.98
N SER A 414 16.18 -19.39 -24.44
CA SER A 414 15.17 -20.45 -24.37
C SER A 414 14.78 -20.99 -25.74
N VAL A 415 14.61 -20.12 -26.74
CA VAL A 415 14.36 -20.53 -28.14
C VAL A 415 15.52 -21.37 -28.67
N LYS A 416 16.76 -20.88 -28.51
CA LYS A 416 17.95 -21.60 -28.98
C LYS A 416 18.14 -22.95 -28.28
N GLU A 417 17.81 -23.06 -27.00
CA GLU A 417 17.86 -24.32 -26.25
C GLU A 417 16.83 -25.33 -26.78
N CYS A 418 15.59 -24.90 -27.02
CA CYS A 418 14.57 -25.73 -27.66
C CYS A 418 15.02 -26.18 -29.05
N LEU A 419 15.52 -25.27 -29.89
CA LEU A 419 16.01 -25.60 -31.22
C LEU A 419 17.19 -26.58 -31.18
N ARG A 420 18.17 -26.39 -30.29
CA ARG A 420 19.30 -27.32 -30.17
C ARG A 420 18.85 -28.74 -29.77
N LYS A 421 17.86 -28.83 -28.87
CA LYS A 421 17.30 -30.12 -28.43
C LYS A 421 16.49 -30.82 -29.53
N VAL A 422 15.72 -30.06 -30.32
CA VAL A 422 14.87 -30.61 -31.39
C VAL A 422 15.69 -30.94 -32.65
N LEU A 423 16.62 -30.08 -33.03
CA LEU A 423 17.31 -30.17 -34.32
C LEU A 423 18.58 -31.03 -34.29
N GLY A 424 19.27 -31.13 -33.15
CA GLY A 424 20.51 -31.91 -33.05
C GLY A 424 21.54 -31.54 -34.13
N ARG A 425 21.80 -32.47 -35.06
CA ARG A 425 22.69 -32.30 -36.23
C ARG A 425 21.95 -32.24 -37.58
N ALA A 426 20.62 -32.11 -37.58
CA ALA A 426 19.81 -32.10 -38.79
C ALA A 426 20.08 -30.87 -39.67
N LEU A 427 20.16 -31.07 -40.98
CA LEU A 427 20.18 -30.02 -42.00
C LEU A 427 18.74 -29.81 -42.47
N LEU A 428 18.25 -28.56 -42.37
CA LEU A 428 16.86 -28.22 -42.66
C LEU A 428 16.79 -27.23 -43.81
N SER A 429 15.78 -27.39 -44.65
CA SER A 429 15.34 -26.35 -45.58
C SER A 429 14.74 -25.16 -44.83
N PHE A 430 14.56 -24.04 -45.54
CA PHE A 430 13.99 -22.82 -44.97
C PHE A 430 12.55 -23.02 -44.46
N GLU A 431 11.74 -23.82 -45.16
CA GLU A 431 10.34 -24.08 -44.79
C GLU A 431 10.25 -24.98 -43.55
N GLU A 432 11.10 -26.01 -43.47
CA GLU A 432 11.20 -26.89 -42.29
C GLU A 432 11.66 -26.11 -41.06
N LEU A 433 12.69 -25.26 -41.21
CA LEU A 433 13.16 -24.41 -40.11
C LEU A 433 12.07 -23.41 -39.67
N SER A 434 11.34 -22.83 -40.61
CA SER A 434 10.25 -21.88 -40.32
C SER A 434 9.08 -22.56 -39.59
N THR A 435 8.76 -23.79 -39.97
CA THR A 435 7.73 -24.60 -39.32
C THR A 435 8.14 -24.95 -37.89
N ILE A 436 9.36 -25.47 -37.71
CA ILE A 436 9.91 -25.81 -36.38
C ILE A 436 10.00 -24.59 -35.48
N LEU A 437 10.40 -23.42 -36.01
CA LEU A 437 10.40 -22.17 -35.25
C LEU A 437 9.00 -21.78 -34.78
N THR A 438 7.97 -22.01 -35.61
CA THR A 438 6.57 -21.73 -35.27
C THR A 438 6.06 -22.68 -34.19
N GLU A 439 6.45 -23.95 -34.24
CA GLU A 439 6.12 -24.93 -33.19
C GLU A 439 6.84 -24.63 -31.87
N VAL A 440 8.13 -24.30 -31.92
CA VAL A 440 8.89 -23.86 -30.73
C VAL A 440 8.28 -22.59 -30.13
N GLU A 441 7.82 -21.65 -30.96
CA GLU A 441 7.08 -20.49 -30.51
C GLU A 441 5.78 -20.89 -29.78
N ALA A 442 4.99 -21.80 -30.35
CA ALA A 442 3.76 -22.28 -29.74
C ALA A 442 4.01 -22.97 -28.39
N VAL A 443 5.04 -23.82 -28.30
CA VAL A 443 5.44 -24.51 -27.07
C VAL A 443 5.91 -23.53 -26.01
N LEU A 444 6.81 -22.60 -26.36
CA LEU A 444 7.27 -21.59 -25.42
C LEU A 444 6.13 -20.71 -24.93
N ASN A 445 5.18 -20.36 -25.78
CA ASN A 445 4.04 -19.55 -25.38
C ASN A 445 2.96 -20.35 -24.64
N SER A 446 2.98 -21.68 -24.68
CA SER A 446 2.07 -22.55 -23.92
C SER A 446 2.67 -23.02 -22.58
N ARG A 447 3.90 -22.61 -22.25
CA ARG A 447 4.55 -22.99 -20.99
C ARG A 447 3.80 -22.41 -19.77
N PRO A 448 3.62 -23.17 -18.69
CA PRO A 448 2.99 -22.66 -17.47
C PRO A 448 3.89 -21.62 -16.79
N LEU A 449 3.32 -20.45 -16.49
CA LEU A 449 3.89 -19.38 -15.67
C LEU A 449 3.56 -19.56 -14.18
N THR A 450 2.48 -20.27 -13.88
CA THR A 450 2.04 -20.61 -12.52
C THR A 450 2.03 -22.11 -12.32
N TYR A 451 1.94 -22.55 -11.07
CA TYR A 451 1.86 -23.97 -10.71
C TYR A 451 0.78 -24.72 -11.50
N VAL A 452 1.13 -25.94 -11.93
CA VAL A 452 0.22 -26.87 -12.61
C VAL A 452 -0.34 -27.81 -11.54
N TYR A 453 -1.63 -27.71 -11.30
CA TYR A 453 -2.33 -28.57 -10.33
C TYR A 453 -2.74 -29.89 -10.98
N ASN A 454 -2.79 -30.97 -10.19
CA ASN A 454 -3.08 -32.32 -10.68
C ASN A 454 -4.59 -32.65 -10.76
N ASP A 455 -5.48 -31.75 -10.33
CA ASP A 455 -6.93 -31.96 -10.31
C ASP A 455 -7.60 -31.32 -11.55
N LEU A 456 -8.48 -32.08 -12.22
CA LEU A 456 -9.26 -31.66 -13.40
C LEU A 456 -10.29 -30.57 -13.07
N ARG A 457 -10.65 -30.38 -11.80
CA ARG A 457 -11.57 -29.32 -11.34
C ARG A 457 -10.85 -28.01 -11.05
N GLU A 458 -9.53 -28.02 -11.04
CA GLU A 458 -8.73 -26.85 -10.76
C GLU A 458 -8.44 -26.01 -12.02
N PRO A 459 -8.29 -24.68 -11.87
CA PRO A 459 -8.18 -23.81 -13.03
C PRO A 459 -6.80 -23.95 -13.69
N LEU A 460 -6.78 -24.05 -15.02
CA LEU A 460 -5.57 -24.17 -15.84
C LEU A 460 -4.46 -23.18 -15.45
N PRO A 461 -3.18 -23.57 -15.59
CA PRO A 461 -2.04 -22.69 -15.32
C PRO A 461 -2.03 -21.50 -16.29
N LEU A 462 -1.51 -20.36 -15.82
CA LEU A 462 -1.32 -19.21 -16.70
C LEU A 462 -0.24 -19.49 -17.73
N GLN A 463 -0.44 -19.08 -18.97
CA GLN A 463 0.51 -19.29 -20.07
C GLN A 463 0.76 -17.99 -20.83
N PRO A 464 1.97 -17.74 -21.39
CA PRO A 464 2.26 -16.52 -22.14
C PRO A 464 1.29 -16.25 -23.30
N VAL A 465 0.81 -17.30 -24.00
CA VAL A 465 -0.14 -17.22 -25.12
C VAL A 465 -1.44 -16.52 -24.73
N GLN A 466 -1.86 -16.67 -23.47
CA GLN A 466 -3.05 -16.03 -22.93
C GLN A 466 -2.90 -14.51 -22.82
N PHE A 467 -1.68 -13.97 -22.86
CA PHE A 467 -1.44 -12.51 -22.86
C PHE A 467 -1.19 -11.97 -24.27
N LEU A 468 -0.65 -12.81 -25.16
CA LEU A 468 -0.36 -12.45 -26.55
C LEU A 468 -1.61 -12.38 -27.42
N ASN A 469 -2.64 -13.21 -27.12
CA ASN A 469 -3.87 -13.26 -27.91
C ASN A 469 -4.98 -12.31 -27.43
N PHE A 470 -4.88 -11.76 -26.21
CA PHE A 470 -5.85 -10.77 -25.70
C PHE A 470 -5.84 -9.44 -26.46
N ALA A 471 -4.77 -9.16 -27.23
CA ALA A 471 -4.70 -7.98 -28.11
C ALA A 471 -5.54 -8.14 -29.40
N ARG A 472 -6.08 -9.33 -29.68
CA ARG A 472 -7.06 -9.59 -30.74
C ARG A 472 -8.46 -9.70 -30.14
N SER A 473 -9.02 -8.60 -29.68
CA SER A 473 -10.45 -8.53 -29.38
C SER A 473 -11.32 -8.51 -30.65
N ASP A 474 -11.04 -9.41 -31.62
CA ASP A 474 -11.93 -9.65 -32.76
C ASP A 474 -11.71 -10.94 -33.59
N SER A 475 -10.75 -11.81 -33.28
CA SER A 475 -10.61 -13.07 -34.06
C SER A 475 -9.93 -14.19 -33.28
N THR A 476 -10.69 -14.77 -32.36
CA THR A 476 -10.84 -16.23 -32.19
C THR A 476 -11.91 -16.39 -31.14
N LEU A 477 -13.15 -16.37 -31.62
CA LEU A 477 -14.24 -17.03 -30.93
C LEU A 477 -13.76 -18.46 -30.59
N PRO A 478 -14.00 -18.99 -29.37
CA PRO A 478 -13.58 -20.33 -28.98
C PRO A 478 -13.92 -21.35 -30.07
N ILE A 479 -13.12 -22.42 -30.23
CA ILE A 479 -13.22 -23.42 -31.31
C ILE A 479 -14.66 -23.96 -31.54
N ASN A 480 -15.54 -23.89 -30.54
CA ASN A 480 -16.93 -24.34 -30.63
C ASN A 480 -17.94 -23.25 -31.06
N PHE A 481 -17.52 -22.02 -31.40
CA PHE A 481 -18.45 -20.92 -31.63
C PHE A 481 -19.24 -21.03 -32.93
N LYS A 482 -18.67 -21.66 -33.97
CA LYS A 482 -19.41 -21.98 -35.20
C LYS A 482 -20.45 -23.08 -34.97
N GLU A 483 -20.13 -24.08 -34.16
CA GLU A 483 -21.06 -25.17 -33.80
C GLU A 483 -22.20 -24.67 -32.88
N ILE A 484 -21.91 -23.71 -31.98
CA ILE A 484 -22.90 -23.16 -31.04
C ILE A 484 -23.84 -22.15 -31.70
N ILE A 485 -23.40 -21.40 -32.71
CA ILE A 485 -24.30 -20.54 -33.50
C ILE A 485 -25.26 -21.39 -34.34
N ALA A 486 -24.80 -22.55 -34.83
CA ALA A 486 -25.66 -23.50 -35.55
C ALA A 486 -26.72 -24.13 -34.62
N ALA A 487 -26.40 -24.36 -33.35
CA ALA A 487 -27.35 -24.81 -32.34
C ALA A 487 -28.10 -23.62 -31.70
N GLY A 488 -29.11 -23.12 -32.42
CA GLY A 488 -29.95 -21.97 -32.08
C GLY A 488 -30.14 -21.72 -30.57
N SER A 489 -29.35 -20.79 -30.03
CA SER A 489 -29.32 -20.51 -28.59
C SER A 489 -29.87 -19.12 -28.31
N SER A 490 -30.94 -19.05 -27.53
CA SER A 490 -31.66 -17.82 -27.18
C SER A 490 -30.75 -16.76 -26.51
N ARG A 491 -31.09 -15.48 -26.70
CA ARG A 491 -30.38 -14.30 -26.15
C ARG A 491 -29.97 -14.42 -24.66
N PRO A 492 -30.75 -15.03 -23.75
CA PRO A 492 -30.36 -15.23 -22.35
C PRO A 492 -29.15 -16.17 -22.18
N PHE A 493 -29.00 -17.19 -23.02
CA PHE A 493 -27.88 -18.12 -22.97
C PHE A 493 -26.56 -17.42 -23.35
N LEU A 494 -26.61 -16.58 -24.39
CA LEU A 494 -25.47 -15.76 -24.82
C LEU A 494 -25.04 -14.76 -23.73
N ILE A 495 -25.99 -14.16 -23.02
CA ILE A 495 -25.70 -13.26 -21.88
C ILE A 495 -25.08 -14.02 -20.70
N LYS A 496 -25.61 -15.19 -20.34
CA LYS A 496 -25.05 -16.05 -19.28
C LYS A 496 -23.63 -16.50 -19.63
N ARG A 497 -23.39 -16.84 -20.90
CA ARG A 497 -22.07 -17.22 -21.42
C ARG A 497 -21.08 -16.05 -21.44
N LYS A 498 -21.52 -14.84 -21.81
CA LYS A 498 -20.70 -13.61 -21.75
C LYS A 498 -20.30 -13.28 -20.30
N LYS A 499 -21.24 -13.36 -19.35
CA LYS A 499 -20.95 -13.23 -17.91
C LYS A 499 -19.92 -14.27 -17.43
N TYR A 500 -19.99 -15.50 -17.93
CA TYR A 500 -19.00 -16.54 -17.64
C TYR A 500 -17.62 -16.25 -18.26
N GLN A 501 -17.56 -15.74 -19.49
CA GLN A 501 -16.30 -15.29 -20.10
C GLN A 501 -15.66 -14.13 -19.31
N ASP A 502 -16.47 -13.16 -18.88
CA ASP A 502 -15.99 -12.04 -18.07
C ASP A 502 -15.52 -12.51 -16.68
N LEU A 503 -16.13 -13.57 -16.13
CA LEU A 503 -15.68 -14.24 -14.90
C LEU A 503 -14.31 -14.94 -15.11
N LEU A 504 -14.14 -15.69 -16.20
CA LEU A 504 -12.87 -16.34 -16.54
C LEU A 504 -11.74 -15.31 -16.74
N ALA A 505 -12.02 -14.19 -17.42
CA ALA A 505 -11.08 -13.10 -17.58
C ALA A 505 -10.70 -12.48 -16.22
N LYS A 506 -11.67 -12.24 -15.33
CA LYS A 506 -11.42 -11.79 -13.96
C LYS A 506 -10.56 -12.78 -13.16
N GLN A 507 -10.82 -14.08 -13.30
CA GLN A 507 -10.03 -15.13 -12.64
C GLN A 507 -8.59 -15.18 -13.16
N LEU A 508 -8.38 -15.06 -14.48
CA LEU A 508 -7.06 -15.00 -15.09
C LEU A 508 -6.24 -13.81 -14.56
N TRP A 509 -6.83 -12.61 -14.55
CA TRP A 509 -6.17 -11.41 -14.02
C TRP A 509 -5.92 -11.47 -12.50
N SER A 510 -6.83 -12.11 -11.76
CA SER A 510 -6.65 -12.37 -10.32
C SER A 510 -5.45 -13.30 -10.07
N LYS A 511 -5.36 -14.44 -10.79
CA LYS A 511 -4.23 -15.36 -10.70
C LYS A 511 -2.91 -14.70 -11.10
N TRP A 512 -2.89 -13.92 -12.18
CA TRP A 512 -1.69 -13.21 -12.63
C TRP A 512 -1.15 -12.29 -11.53
N LYS A 513 -2.04 -11.53 -10.91
CA LYS A 513 -1.69 -10.55 -9.88
C LYS A 513 -1.31 -11.17 -8.55
N LYS A 514 -1.98 -12.26 -8.15
CA LYS A 514 -1.81 -12.87 -6.82
C LYS A 514 -0.78 -14.00 -6.78
N GLN A 515 -0.61 -14.75 -7.87
CA GLN A 515 0.32 -15.88 -7.91
C GLN A 515 1.58 -15.46 -8.65
N TYR A 516 1.49 -15.22 -9.96
CA TYR A 516 2.69 -14.98 -10.78
C TYR A 516 3.53 -13.76 -10.34
N ILE A 517 2.90 -12.62 -10.02
CA ILE A 517 3.66 -11.44 -9.54
C ILE A 517 4.30 -11.69 -8.16
N MET A 518 3.64 -12.45 -7.29
CA MET A 518 4.20 -12.82 -5.98
C MET A 518 5.37 -13.79 -6.15
N ASP A 519 5.23 -14.79 -7.03
CA ASP A 519 6.28 -15.75 -7.37
C ASP A 519 7.49 -15.04 -8.00
N LEU A 520 7.27 -14.06 -8.89
CA LEU A 520 8.32 -13.21 -9.45
C LEU A 520 9.05 -12.40 -8.38
N ARG A 521 8.31 -11.81 -7.43
CA ARG A 521 8.90 -11.06 -6.31
C ARG A 521 9.76 -11.96 -5.44
N ASN A 522 9.28 -13.16 -5.13
CA ASN A 522 10.01 -14.16 -4.34
C ASN A 522 11.25 -14.66 -5.08
N ALA A 523 11.15 -14.92 -6.39
CA ALA A 523 12.29 -15.32 -7.23
C ALA A 523 13.34 -14.20 -7.38
N HIS A 524 12.92 -12.93 -7.38
CA HIS A 524 13.85 -11.79 -7.43
C HIS A 524 14.51 -11.50 -6.08
N ALA A 525 13.84 -11.82 -4.97
CA ALA A 525 14.40 -11.77 -3.62
C ALA A 525 15.45 -12.88 -3.40
N LEU A 526 15.21 -14.09 -3.94
CA LEU A 526 16.15 -15.22 -3.88
C LEU A 526 17.42 -15.02 -4.72
N LYS A 527 17.37 -14.18 -5.77
CA LYS A 527 18.52 -13.91 -6.65
C LYS A 527 19.44 -12.78 -6.19
N ASN A 528 19.01 -11.95 -5.24
CA ASN A 528 19.81 -10.86 -4.68
C ASN A 528 19.90 -10.97 -3.14
N PRO A 529 20.65 -11.92 -2.59
CA PRO A 529 21.00 -11.89 -1.18
C PRO A 529 22.16 -10.92 -0.99
N ASN A 530 21.91 -9.73 -0.43
CA ASN A 530 22.85 -9.09 0.50
C ASN A 530 22.29 -7.79 1.08
N PRO A 531 22.08 -7.80 2.40
CA PRO A 531 22.71 -6.83 3.29
C PRO A 531 23.69 -7.58 4.21
N GLN A 532 25.00 -7.36 4.00
CA GLN A 532 26.14 -7.60 4.92
C GLN A 532 26.12 -8.89 5.80
N GLN A 533 26.83 -9.94 5.37
CA GLN A 533 27.25 -11.05 6.25
C GLN A 533 28.42 -10.60 7.15
N ASN A 534 28.23 -10.61 8.47
CA ASN A 534 29.27 -10.32 9.46
C ASN A 534 30.06 -11.59 9.80
N ILE A 535 31.25 -11.78 9.21
CA ILE A 535 32.19 -12.87 9.51
C ILE A 535 33.11 -12.47 10.68
N LYS A 536 33.32 -13.36 11.67
CA LYS A 536 34.18 -13.13 12.84
C LYS A 536 35.48 -13.93 12.78
N ILE A 537 36.45 -13.55 13.63
CA ILE A 537 37.67 -14.34 13.86
C ILE A 537 37.26 -15.69 14.48
N ASP A 538 37.93 -16.76 14.05
CA ASP A 538 37.68 -18.17 14.38
C ASP A 538 36.47 -18.87 13.73
N ASP A 539 35.67 -18.17 12.93
CA ASP A 539 34.62 -18.82 12.14
C ASP A 539 35.21 -19.81 11.12
N VAL A 540 34.56 -20.96 10.96
CA VAL A 540 34.88 -21.94 9.91
C VAL A 540 34.05 -21.63 8.69
N VAL A 541 34.71 -21.37 7.56
CA VAL A 541 34.09 -20.94 6.31
C VAL A 541 34.40 -21.91 5.17
N LEU A 542 33.43 -22.13 4.28
CA LEU A 542 33.65 -22.71 2.97
C LEU A 542 34.13 -21.61 2.01
N ILE A 543 35.21 -21.90 1.30
CA ILE A 543 35.89 -20.97 0.40
C ILE A 543 35.47 -21.30 -1.03
N GLU A 544 34.76 -20.39 -1.67
CA GLU A 544 34.41 -20.49 -3.09
C GLU A 544 35.68 -20.39 -3.94
N GLY A 545 36.01 -21.51 -4.61
CA GLY A 545 37.15 -21.64 -5.51
C GLY A 545 36.72 -21.92 -6.96
N ASP A 546 37.70 -22.19 -7.84
CA ASP A 546 37.49 -22.36 -9.29
C ASP A 546 36.59 -23.55 -9.69
N ASN A 547 36.25 -24.42 -8.74
CA ASN A 547 35.47 -25.62 -9.00
C ASN A 547 33.96 -25.37 -8.85
N LYS A 548 33.19 -25.76 -9.87
CA LYS A 548 31.75 -25.44 -9.99
C LYS A 548 30.84 -26.20 -9.00
N SER A 549 31.34 -27.26 -8.38
CA SER A 549 30.56 -28.05 -7.41
C SER A 549 30.79 -27.53 -5.98
N LYS A 550 29.71 -27.07 -5.33
CA LYS A 550 29.73 -26.52 -3.97
C LYS A 550 30.18 -27.53 -2.90
N LEU A 551 30.02 -28.83 -3.17
CA LEU A 551 30.42 -29.91 -2.25
C LEU A 551 31.94 -30.12 -2.20
N LEU A 552 32.69 -29.55 -3.16
CA LEU A 552 34.15 -29.70 -3.27
C LEU A 552 34.90 -28.43 -2.87
N TRP A 553 34.21 -27.45 -2.28
CA TRP A 553 34.82 -26.21 -1.81
C TRP A 553 35.68 -26.47 -0.57
N LYS A 554 36.84 -25.81 -0.50
CA LYS A 554 37.80 -26.02 0.59
C LYS A 554 37.29 -25.35 1.86
N LEU A 555 37.53 -25.99 3.00
CA LEU A 555 37.28 -25.43 4.33
C LEU A 555 38.48 -24.60 4.77
N GLY A 556 38.21 -23.47 5.42
CA GLY A 556 39.23 -22.67 6.10
C GLY A 556 38.70 -22.03 7.37
N ARG A 557 39.59 -21.81 8.33
CA ARG A 557 39.30 -21.07 9.56
C ARG A 557 39.79 -19.63 9.42
N VAL A 558 38.96 -18.67 9.83
CA VAL A 558 39.32 -17.25 9.83
C VAL A 558 40.31 -16.97 10.97
N ILE A 559 41.51 -16.49 10.63
CA ILE A 559 42.50 -16.06 11.64
C ILE A 559 42.36 -14.57 11.93
N GLU A 560 42.17 -13.77 10.88
CA GLU A 560 42.20 -12.31 11.00
C GLU A 560 41.22 -11.67 10.02
N VAL A 561 40.59 -10.56 10.43
CA VAL A 561 39.61 -9.82 9.64
C VAL A 561 40.12 -8.41 9.34
N PHE A 562 39.96 -7.96 8.10
CA PHE A 562 40.37 -6.61 7.68
C PHE A 562 39.13 -5.76 7.34
N PRO A 563 38.74 -4.83 8.23
CA PRO A 563 37.64 -3.90 7.98
C PRO A 563 38.02 -2.75 7.03
N GLY A 564 37.02 -2.25 6.30
CA GLY A 564 37.11 -1.02 5.50
C GLY A 564 36.91 0.25 6.35
N ARG A 565 37.05 1.43 5.72
CA ARG A 565 36.87 2.74 6.39
C ARG A 565 35.47 2.96 6.99
N ASP A 566 34.48 2.18 6.53
CA ASP A 566 33.09 2.15 6.98
C ASP A 566 32.82 1.14 8.11
N GLY A 567 33.87 0.50 8.66
CA GLY A 567 33.79 -0.47 9.75
C GLY A 567 33.33 -1.87 9.32
N GLY A 568 32.95 -2.08 8.06
CA GLY A 568 32.53 -3.39 7.54
C GLY A 568 33.71 -4.26 7.11
N VAL A 569 33.67 -5.56 7.42
CA VAL A 569 34.73 -6.52 7.01
C VAL A 569 34.71 -6.71 5.49
N ARG A 570 35.83 -6.46 4.82
CA ARG A 570 35.95 -6.58 3.36
C ARG A 570 36.76 -7.80 2.92
N SER A 571 37.73 -8.22 3.72
CA SER A 571 38.56 -9.41 3.46
C SER A 571 39.03 -10.07 4.74
N CYS A 572 39.29 -11.38 4.68
CA CYS A 572 39.75 -12.18 5.81
C CYS A 572 41.01 -12.96 5.42
N LEU A 573 41.90 -13.20 6.41
CA LEU A 573 43.01 -14.14 6.29
C LEU A 573 42.53 -15.51 6.80
N LEU A 574 42.69 -16.54 5.96
CA LEU A 574 42.18 -17.88 6.22
C LEU A 574 43.34 -18.86 6.35
N LYS A 575 43.20 -19.85 7.25
CA LYS A 575 44.05 -21.03 7.33
C LYS A 575 43.33 -22.24 6.80
N THR A 576 43.95 -22.91 5.84
CA THR A 576 43.49 -24.16 5.26
C THR A 576 44.57 -25.24 5.43
N SER A 577 44.28 -26.48 5.01
CA SER A 577 45.26 -27.58 5.01
C SER A 577 46.52 -27.27 4.21
N ASP A 578 46.42 -26.41 3.18
CA ASP A 578 47.48 -26.17 2.21
C ASP A 578 48.25 -24.86 2.48
N GLY A 579 47.91 -24.14 3.57
CA GLY A 579 48.55 -22.89 3.98
C GLY A 579 47.58 -21.75 4.27
N THR A 580 48.13 -20.54 4.49
CA THR A 580 47.35 -19.33 4.80
C THR A 580 47.25 -18.38 3.61
N PHE A 581 46.04 -17.90 3.29
CA PHE A 581 45.81 -16.97 2.18
C PHE A 581 44.65 -16.01 2.44
N LYS A 582 44.71 -14.83 1.79
CA LYS A 582 43.74 -13.74 1.95
C LYS A 582 42.63 -13.83 0.89
N ARG A 583 41.37 -13.69 1.31
CA ARG A 583 40.20 -13.75 0.43
C ARG A 583 39.14 -12.70 0.79
N PRO A 584 38.40 -12.18 -0.21
CA PRO A 584 37.31 -11.24 0.02
C PRO A 584 36.08 -11.95 0.60
N VAL A 585 35.31 -11.24 1.44
CA VAL A 585 34.16 -11.81 2.19
C VAL A 585 33.08 -12.38 1.26
N GLN A 586 32.92 -11.86 0.04
CA GLN A 586 31.90 -12.34 -0.90
C GLN A 586 32.12 -13.78 -1.39
N LEU A 587 33.33 -14.32 -1.21
CA LEU A 587 33.70 -15.68 -1.61
C LEU A 587 33.72 -16.65 -0.41
N LEU A 588 33.28 -16.19 0.76
CA LEU A 588 33.33 -16.94 2.00
C LEU A 588 31.91 -17.20 2.50
N TYR A 589 31.63 -18.47 2.78
CA TYR A 589 30.33 -18.91 3.27
C TYR A 589 30.54 -19.51 4.65
N PRO A 590 30.16 -18.83 5.75
CA PRO A 590 30.30 -19.35 7.10
C PRO A 590 29.45 -20.61 7.26
N LEU A 591 30.05 -21.64 7.84
CA LEU A 591 29.33 -22.82 8.30
C LEU A 591 28.86 -22.55 9.72
N GLU A 592 27.59 -22.81 9.99
CA GLU A 592 27.02 -22.78 11.33
C GLU A 592 27.56 -24.01 12.09
N LEU A 593 28.68 -23.85 12.79
CA LEU A 593 29.25 -24.84 13.71
C LEU A 593 29.44 -24.22 15.09
#